data_AF-A0A2M9IZE4-F1
#
_entry.id   AF-A0A2M9IZE4-F1
#
_cell.length_a   1.000
_cell.length_b   1.000
_cell.length_c   1.000
_cell.angle_alpha   90.00
_cell.angle_beta   90.00
_cell.angle_gamma   90.00
#
_symmetry.space_group_name_H-M   'P 1'
#
loop_
_entity.id
_entity.type
_entity.pdbx_description
1 polymer ?
#
loop_
_entity_poly.entity_id
_entity_poly.type
_entity_poly.pdbx_seq_one_letter_code
_entity_poly.pdbx_strand_id
1 'polypeptide(L)'
;MQLVVARIGRAHGIKGEVTVEVRTDEPELRLGPGAVLTTDPASAGPLTIETGRVHSGRLLLRFEGVRDRTAAEALRNTLLIADVDPAELPEEPDEYYDHQLMDLDVVLADGTEVGRITEITHLPSQDLFIVERPDGSEVMIPFVEQIVTEIDLQEQRAVIDPPPGLIDDRAVIASARDEEADEPGEAEEPGRSGRGGQNAGDAG
;
A
#
# COMPACT_ATOMS: atom_id res chain seq x y z
N MET A 1 -5.52 13.08 -18.60
CA MET A 1 -5.02 13.74 -17.37
C MET A 1 -3.53 13.90 -17.52
N GLN A 2 -2.96 15.01 -17.08
CA GLN A 2 -1.51 15.20 -17.10
C GLN A 2 -0.89 14.68 -15.81
N LEU A 3 -0.08 13.61 -15.91
CA LEU A 3 0.63 13.02 -14.77
C LEU A 3 2.14 13.27 -14.90
N VAL A 4 2.77 13.82 -13.86
CA VAL A 4 4.22 13.99 -13.81
C VAL A 4 4.85 12.64 -13.47
N VAL A 5 5.36 11.94 -14.49
CA VAL A 5 5.88 10.57 -14.35
C VAL A 5 7.36 10.53 -13.96
N ALA A 6 8.10 11.60 -14.23
CA ALA A 6 9.54 11.63 -13.98
C ALA A 6 10.13 13.04 -13.99
N ARG A 7 11.32 13.18 -13.41
CA ARG A 7 12.20 14.35 -13.57
C ARG A 7 13.55 13.93 -14.14
N ILE A 8 13.99 14.64 -15.18
CA ILE A 8 15.30 14.43 -15.78
C ILE A 8 16.40 14.93 -14.84
N GLY A 9 17.34 14.05 -14.52
CA GLY A 9 18.52 14.33 -13.72
C GLY A 9 19.73 14.74 -14.57
N ARG A 10 20.92 14.30 -14.15
CA ARG A 10 22.18 14.64 -14.83
C ARG A 10 22.40 13.77 -16.07
N ALA A 11 23.23 14.26 -17.00
CA ALA A 11 23.71 13.41 -18.09
C ALA A 11 24.57 12.26 -17.58
N HIS A 12 24.52 11.15 -18.30
CA HIS A 12 25.27 9.93 -18.05
C HIS A 12 26.12 9.58 -19.28
N GLY A 13 27.43 9.49 -19.08
CA GLY A 13 28.37 9.20 -20.16
C GLY A 13 28.40 10.28 -21.23
N ILE A 14 28.72 9.87 -22.47
CA ILE A 14 28.88 10.77 -23.63
C ILE A 14 27.85 10.52 -24.74
N LYS A 15 26.99 9.50 -24.58
CA LYS A 15 26.05 9.02 -25.62
C LYS A 15 24.64 9.62 -25.50
N GLY A 16 24.49 10.70 -24.74
CA GLY A 16 23.20 11.38 -24.57
C GLY A 16 22.21 10.72 -23.60
N GLU A 17 22.66 9.79 -22.75
CA GLU A 17 21.82 9.22 -21.69
C GLU A 17 21.66 10.22 -20.53
N VAL A 18 20.54 10.16 -19.83
CA VAL A 18 20.26 10.92 -18.60
C VAL A 18 19.81 9.99 -17.48
N THR A 19 20.14 10.31 -16.24
CA THR A 19 19.49 9.69 -15.08
C THR A 19 18.10 10.24 -14.90
N VAL A 20 17.16 9.45 -14.39
CA VAL A 20 15.78 9.89 -14.13
C VAL A 20 15.40 9.63 -12.67
N GLU A 21 14.73 10.60 -12.08
CA GLU A 21 13.98 10.45 -10.83
C GLU A 21 12.54 10.07 -11.20
N VAL A 22 12.16 8.83 -10.92
CA VAL A 22 10.83 8.28 -11.22
C VAL A 22 9.82 8.83 -10.21
N ARG A 23 8.62 9.18 -10.69
CA ARG A 23 7.52 9.75 -9.90
C ARG A 23 6.17 9.09 -10.19
N THR A 24 6.21 7.92 -10.81
CA THR A 24 5.05 7.07 -11.06
C THR A 24 5.34 5.69 -10.46
N ASP A 25 4.27 5.08 -9.98
CA ASP A 25 4.08 3.67 -9.65
C ASP A 25 4.37 2.71 -10.81
N GLU A 26 4.12 3.10 -12.07
CA GLU A 26 4.34 2.24 -13.25
C GLU A 26 5.39 2.78 -14.24
N PRO A 27 6.68 2.79 -13.86
CA PRO A 27 7.73 3.29 -14.74
C PRO A 27 7.91 2.45 -16.01
N GLU A 28 7.68 1.13 -15.96
CA GLU A 28 7.81 0.25 -17.12
C GLU A 28 6.79 0.57 -18.22
N LEU A 29 5.56 0.92 -17.82
CA LEU A 29 4.49 1.32 -18.72
C LEU A 29 4.72 2.72 -19.28
N ARG A 30 5.03 3.69 -18.41
CA ARG A 30 5.04 5.12 -18.76
C ARG A 30 6.39 5.65 -19.28
N LEU A 31 7.50 4.97 -18.97
CA LEU A 31 8.86 5.37 -19.35
C LEU A 31 9.54 4.37 -20.31
N GLY A 32 8.74 3.57 -21.01
CA GLY A 32 9.20 2.62 -22.02
C GLY A 32 9.64 3.27 -23.34
N PRO A 33 10.46 2.58 -24.17
CA PRO A 33 10.80 3.04 -25.51
C PRO A 33 9.55 3.31 -26.37
N GLY A 34 9.54 4.43 -27.10
CA GLY A 34 8.43 4.88 -27.94
C GLY A 34 7.44 5.79 -27.22
N ALA A 35 7.47 5.88 -25.89
CA ALA A 35 6.62 6.82 -25.15
C ALA A 35 6.97 8.27 -25.51
N VAL A 36 5.93 9.07 -25.78
CA VAL A 36 6.04 10.50 -26.10
C VAL A 36 5.51 11.29 -24.91
N LEU A 37 6.39 12.02 -24.25
CA LEU A 37 6.08 12.73 -23.01
C LEU A 37 6.13 14.23 -23.26
N THR A 38 5.13 14.94 -22.78
CA THR A 38 5.19 16.41 -22.73
C THR A 38 6.16 16.84 -21.63
N THR A 39 6.64 18.09 -21.69
CA THR A 39 7.66 18.56 -20.76
C THR A 39 7.27 19.84 -20.05
N ASP A 40 7.81 20.01 -18.85
CA ASP A 40 7.88 21.31 -18.17
C ASP A 40 9.36 21.63 -17.87
N PRO A 41 9.94 22.71 -18.46
CA PRO A 41 9.28 23.67 -19.35
C PRO A 41 8.92 23.07 -20.72
N ALA A 42 7.81 23.56 -21.29
CA ALA A 42 7.35 23.14 -22.62
C ALA A 42 8.35 23.44 -23.75
N SER A 43 9.29 24.37 -23.51
CA SER A 43 10.38 24.69 -24.46
C SER A 43 11.39 23.56 -24.65
N ALA A 44 11.45 22.59 -23.74
CA ALA A 44 12.23 21.36 -23.95
C ALA A 44 11.58 20.43 -25.01
N GLY A 45 10.34 20.73 -25.40
CA GLY A 45 9.58 20.01 -26.41
C GLY A 45 9.03 18.68 -25.90
N PRO A 46 8.06 18.07 -26.59
CA PRO A 46 7.76 16.69 -26.31
C PRO A 46 9.00 15.83 -26.58
N LEU A 47 9.28 14.89 -25.70
CA LEU A 47 10.42 14.00 -25.80
C LEU A 47 9.93 12.58 -26.04
N THR A 48 10.46 11.95 -27.09
CA THR A 48 10.24 10.53 -27.37
C THR A 48 11.37 9.72 -26.76
N ILE A 49 11.05 8.73 -25.92
CA ILE A 49 12.03 7.82 -25.35
C ILE A 49 12.55 6.87 -26.44
N GLU A 50 13.85 6.91 -26.73
CA GLU A 50 14.50 6.02 -27.69
C GLU A 50 14.91 4.70 -27.02
N THR A 51 15.51 4.78 -25.83
CA THR A 51 15.95 3.61 -25.06
C THR A 51 15.89 3.89 -23.57
N GLY A 52 15.50 2.89 -22.77
CA GLY A 52 15.57 2.92 -21.30
C GLY A 52 16.31 1.70 -20.76
N ARG A 53 17.09 1.86 -19.69
CA ARG A 53 17.73 0.75 -18.97
C ARG A 53 18.07 1.10 -17.53
N VAL A 54 18.08 0.11 -16.65
CA VAL A 54 18.55 0.27 -15.27
C VAL A 54 20.07 0.07 -15.20
N HIS A 55 20.77 0.97 -14.52
CA HIS A 55 22.20 0.84 -14.25
C HIS A 55 22.50 1.31 -12.82
N SER A 56 23.07 0.41 -12.00
CA SER A 56 23.42 0.70 -10.60
C SER A 56 22.24 1.26 -9.79
N GLY A 57 21.06 0.66 -9.96
CA GLY A 57 19.83 1.04 -9.26
C GLY A 57 19.20 2.36 -9.73
N ARG A 58 19.57 2.86 -10.92
CA ARG A 58 19.00 4.09 -11.49
C ARG A 58 18.48 3.84 -12.89
N LEU A 59 17.31 4.37 -13.20
CA LEU A 59 16.80 4.40 -14.56
C LEU A 59 17.59 5.42 -15.39
N LEU A 60 18.11 4.95 -16.52
CA LEU A 60 18.74 5.76 -17.55
C LEU A 60 17.86 5.77 -18.79
N LEU A 61 17.57 6.97 -19.29
CA LEU A 61 16.84 7.16 -20.54
C LEU A 61 17.72 7.86 -21.58
N ARG A 62 17.47 7.57 -22.85
CA ARG A 62 17.92 8.35 -24.00
C ARG A 62 16.70 8.73 -24.82
N PHE A 63 16.68 9.97 -25.31
CA PHE A 63 15.58 10.48 -26.14
C PHE A 63 16.02 10.61 -27.59
N GLU A 64 15.06 10.52 -28.50
CA GLU A 64 15.31 10.76 -29.92
C GLU A 64 15.93 12.14 -30.13
N GLY A 65 17.01 12.19 -30.93
CA GLY A 65 17.75 13.43 -31.20
C GLY A 65 18.77 13.85 -30.12
N VAL A 66 18.74 13.26 -28.92
CA VAL A 66 19.69 13.54 -27.83
C VAL A 66 20.86 12.56 -27.91
N ARG A 67 21.92 12.92 -28.65
CA ARG A 67 23.02 12.00 -28.99
C ARG A 67 24.33 12.26 -28.28
N ASP A 68 24.43 13.36 -27.56
CA ASP A 68 25.64 13.76 -26.86
C ASP A 68 25.35 14.28 -25.46
N ARG A 69 26.42 14.42 -24.68
CA ARG A 69 26.33 14.90 -23.31
C ARG A 69 25.77 16.31 -23.19
N THR A 70 26.07 17.20 -24.15
CA THR A 70 25.64 18.60 -24.09
C THR A 70 24.12 18.70 -24.25
N ALA A 71 23.56 17.98 -25.22
CA ALA A 71 22.11 17.88 -25.41
C ALA A 71 21.41 17.27 -24.19
N ALA A 72 22.00 16.22 -23.60
CA ALA A 72 21.46 15.58 -22.39
C ALA A 72 21.47 16.52 -21.18
N GLU A 73 22.57 17.27 -20.96
CA GLU A 73 22.64 18.25 -19.85
C GLU A 73 21.64 19.40 -20.05
N ALA A 74 21.31 19.77 -21.29
CA ALA A 74 20.32 20.81 -21.57
C ALA A 74 18.89 20.43 -21.12
N LEU A 75 18.61 19.13 -20.99
CA LEU A 75 17.32 18.60 -20.50
C LEU A 75 17.27 18.44 -18.97
N ARG A 76 18.35 18.76 -18.26
CA ARG A 76 18.41 18.58 -16.82
C ARG A 76 17.35 19.41 -16.10
N ASN A 77 16.69 18.80 -15.12
CA ASN A 77 15.56 19.33 -14.35
C ASN A 77 14.25 19.50 -15.11
N THR A 78 14.16 19.04 -16.36
CA THR A 78 12.89 19.00 -17.09
C THR A 78 11.99 17.90 -16.49
N LEU A 79 10.72 18.23 -16.25
CA LEU A 79 9.70 17.26 -15.87
C LEU A 79 9.17 16.56 -17.12
N LEU A 80 8.92 15.26 -17.00
CA LEU A 80 8.28 14.44 -18.01
C LEU A 80 6.84 14.19 -17.59
N ILE A 81 5.91 14.47 -18.50
CA ILE A 81 4.48 14.47 -18.24
C ILE A 81 3.79 13.57 -19.27
N ALA A 82 3.14 12.52 -18.79
CA ALA A 82 2.30 11.63 -19.59
C ALA A 82 0.87 12.16 -19.65
N ASP A 83 0.19 11.94 -20.79
CA ASP A 83 -1.25 12.08 -20.86
C ASP A 83 -1.88 10.70 -20.65
N VAL A 84 -2.59 10.55 -19.53
CA VAL A 84 -3.20 9.30 -19.07
C VAL A 84 -4.71 9.43 -19.17
N ASP A 85 -5.41 8.46 -19.73
CA ASP A 85 -6.87 8.47 -19.68
C ASP A 85 -7.31 8.21 -18.23
N PRO A 86 -8.02 9.13 -17.55
CA PRO A 86 -8.50 8.86 -16.18
C PRO A 86 -9.45 7.66 -16.09
N ALA A 87 -10.02 7.20 -17.21
CA ALA A 87 -10.83 5.98 -17.28
C ALA A 87 -10.00 4.71 -17.54
N GLU A 88 -8.68 4.81 -17.70
CA GLU A 88 -7.79 3.66 -17.79
C GLU A 88 -7.80 2.91 -16.47
N LEU A 89 -8.25 1.65 -16.50
CA LEU A 89 -8.23 0.75 -15.36
C LEU A 89 -7.05 -0.22 -15.52
N PRO A 90 -6.43 -0.66 -14.42
CA PRO A 90 -5.45 -1.73 -14.47
C PRO A 90 -6.07 -3.05 -14.99
N GLU A 91 -5.20 -3.99 -15.37
CA GLU A 91 -5.63 -5.24 -16.00
C GLU A 91 -6.41 -6.14 -15.04
N GLU A 92 -6.11 -6.06 -13.75
CA GLU A 92 -6.78 -6.81 -12.68
C GLU A 92 -7.89 -5.98 -12.01
N PRO A 93 -9.05 -6.59 -11.69
CA PRO A 93 -10.22 -5.86 -11.20
C PRO A 93 -10.07 -5.25 -9.80
N ASP A 94 -9.13 -5.76 -9.00
CA ASP A 94 -8.84 -5.32 -7.63
C ASP A 94 -7.49 -4.57 -7.53
N GLU A 95 -6.90 -4.25 -8.68
CA GLU A 95 -5.74 -3.38 -8.78
C GLU A 95 -6.22 -1.95 -9.01
N TYR A 96 -5.47 -0.98 -8.49
CA TYR A 96 -5.79 0.43 -8.62
C TYR A 96 -4.50 1.22 -8.78
N TYR A 97 -4.51 2.24 -9.62
CA TYR A 97 -3.38 3.15 -9.70
C TYR A 97 -3.44 4.18 -8.56
N ASP A 98 -2.28 4.61 -8.08
CA ASP A 98 -2.21 5.55 -6.96
C ASP A 98 -3.02 6.81 -7.23
N HIS A 99 -2.92 7.35 -8.45
CA HIS A 99 -3.62 8.56 -8.85
C HIS A 99 -5.15 8.41 -8.90
N GLN A 100 -5.68 7.19 -8.95
CA GLN A 100 -7.12 6.93 -8.86
C GLN A 100 -7.60 6.90 -7.40
N LEU A 101 -6.71 6.53 -6.48
CA LEU A 101 -6.97 6.40 -5.06
C LEU A 101 -6.71 7.68 -4.27
N MET A 102 -5.84 8.55 -4.77
CA MET A 102 -5.60 9.87 -4.19
C MET A 102 -6.90 10.68 -4.09
N ASP A 103 -7.04 11.44 -2.99
CA ASP A 103 -8.19 12.29 -2.70
C ASP A 103 -9.54 11.57 -2.50
N LEU A 104 -9.59 10.23 -2.48
CA LEU A 104 -10.81 9.50 -2.11
C LEU A 104 -11.19 9.76 -0.65
N ASP A 105 -12.48 9.95 -0.40
CA ASP A 105 -13.03 10.05 0.94
C ASP A 105 -13.08 8.64 1.58
N VAL A 106 -12.49 8.50 2.77
CA VAL A 106 -12.45 7.24 3.52
C VAL A 106 -13.62 7.21 4.50
N VAL A 107 -14.45 6.18 4.40
CA VAL A 107 -15.66 6.03 5.21
C VAL A 107 -15.76 4.64 5.82
N LEU A 108 -16.42 4.54 6.98
CA LEU A 108 -16.79 3.24 7.55
C LEU A 108 -17.99 2.64 6.80
N ALA A 109 -18.23 1.34 7.00
CA ALA A 109 -19.38 0.64 6.41
C ALA A 109 -20.76 1.24 6.78
N ASP A 110 -20.85 2.00 7.88
CA ASP A 110 -22.06 2.73 8.28
C ASP A 110 -22.18 4.13 7.66
N GLY A 111 -21.21 4.54 6.83
CA GLY A 111 -21.13 5.84 6.18
C GLY A 111 -20.46 6.92 7.02
N THR A 112 -19.92 6.60 8.20
CA THR A 112 -19.19 7.57 9.02
C THR A 112 -17.89 7.97 8.31
N GLU A 113 -17.69 9.28 8.13
CA GLU A 113 -16.46 9.83 7.55
C GLU A 113 -15.26 9.63 8.48
N VAL A 114 -14.16 9.14 7.93
CA VAL A 114 -12.88 8.99 8.61
C VAL A 114 -11.94 10.12 8.21
N GLY A 115 -11.88 10.44 6.92
CA GLY A 115 -10.99 11.46 6.37
C GLY A 115 -10.77 11.28 4.87
N ARG A 116 -9.63 11.75 4.36
CA ARG A 116 -9.28 11.69 2.93
C ARG A 116 -7.88 11.13 2.71
N ILE A 117 -7.69 10.33 1.66
CA ILE A 117 -6.36 9.81 1.28
C ILE A 117 -5.49 10.95 0.75
N THR A 118 -4.37 11.21 1.43
CA THR A 118 -3.39 12.24 1.06
C THR A 118 -2.08 11.68 0.52
N GLU A 119 -1.77 10.42 0.83
CA GLU A 119 -0.58 9.73 0.34
C GLU A 119 -0.80 8.21 0.37
N ILE A 120 -0.09 7.51 -0.52
CA ILE A 120 0.03 6.05 -0.51
C ILE A 120 1.49 5.70 -0.29
N THR A 121 1.77 4.97 0.78
CA THR A 121 3.13 4.50 1.09
C THR A 121 3.27 3.02 0.75
N HIS A 122 4.16 2.71 -0.19
CA HIS A 122 4.50 1.32 -0.50
C HIS A 122 5.56 0.77 0.46
N LEU A 123 5.16 -0.18 1.32
CA LEU A 123 6.11 -0.92 2.17
C LEU A 123 6.44 -2.28 1.53
N PRO A 124 7.55 -2.93 1.92
CA PRO A 124 7.93 -4.23 1.36
C PRO A 124 6.88 -5.34 1.50
N SER A 125 5.92 -5.21 2.44
CA SER A 125 4.93 -6.24 2.75
C SER A 125 3.51 -5.88 2.32
N GLN A 126 3.16 -4.60 2.30
CA GLN A 126 1.81 -4.10 2.00
C GLN A 126 1.85 -2.59 1.81
N ASP A 127 0.83 -2.05 1.16
CA ASP A 127 0.67 -0.61 1.01
C ASP A 127 -0.11 -0.01 2.18
N LEU A 128 0.11 1.28 2.42
CA LEU A 128 -0.56 2.06 3.46
C LEU A 128 -1.21 3.30 2.85
N PHE A 129 -2.48 3.51 3.16
CA PHE A 129 -3.11 4.81 2.99
C PHE A 129 -2.75 5.71 4.17
N ILE A 130 -2.26 6.90 3.85
CA ILE A 130 -2.15 8.02 4.79
C ILE A 130 -3.43 8.83 4.64
N VAL A 131 -4.23 8.87 5.69
CA VAL A 131 -5.55 9.50 5.68
C VAL A 131 -5.53 10.71 6.62
N GLU A 132 -5.74 11.89 6.06
CA GLU A 132 -5.92 13.12 6.84
C GLU A 132 -7.36 13.19 7.34
N ARG A 133 -7.51 13.35 8.66
CA ARG A 133 -8.80 13.49 9.34
C ARG A 133 -9.29 14.92 9.34
N PRO A 134 -10.59 15.17 9.56
CA PRO A 134 -11.14 16.53 9.67
C PRO A 134 -10.51 17.40 10.77
N ASP A 135 -9.90 16.79 11.79
CA ASP A 135 -9.19 17.50 12.86
C ASP A 135 -7.70 17.78 12.53
N GLY A 136 -7.24 17.39 11.34
CA GLY A 136 -5.86 17.54 10.86
C GLY A 136 -4.89 16.49 11.39
N SER A 137 -5.36 15.47 12.12
CA SER A 137 -4.54 14.31 12.46
C SER A 137 -4.47 13.31 11.30
N GLU A 138 -3.41 12.51 11.25
CA GLU A 138 -3.24 11.47 10.23
C GLU A 138 -3.47 10.08 10.84
N VAL A 139 -4.07 9.19 10.06
CA VAL A 139 -4.17 7.77 10.37
C VAL A 139 -3.62 6.93 9.22
N MET A 140 -2.87 5.88 9.56
CA MET A 140 -2.29 4.95 8.60
C MET A 140 -3.16 3.70 8.53
N ILE A 141 -3.68 3.40 7.34
CA ILE A 141 -4.61 2.29 7.13
C ILE A 141 -3.96 1.30 6.14
N PRO A 142 -3.76 0.03 6.52
CA PRO A 142 -3.31 -1.00 5.59
C PRO A 142 -4.27 -1.17 4.42
N PHE A 143 -3.74 -1.08 3.21
CA PHE A 143 -4.51 -1.31 1.99
C PHE A 143 -4.54 -2.82 1.69
N VAL A 144 -5.47 -3.51 2.35
CA VAL A 144 -5.71 -4.95 2.20
C VAL A 144 -7.21 -5.23 2.25
N GLU A 145 -7.67 -6.28 1.56
CA GLU A 145 -9.09 -6.64 1.43
C GLU A 145 -9.81 -6.83 2.77
N GLN A 146 -9.09 -7.20 3.84
CA GLN A 146 -9.71 -7.37 5.16
C GLN A 146 -10.08 -6.06 5.85
N ILE A 147 -9.49 -4.94 5.41
CA ILE A 147 -9.72 -3.62 5.98
C ILE A 147 -10.40 -2.70 4.98
N VAL A 148 -9.95 -2.69 3.72
CA VAL A 148 -10.54 -1.90 2.64
C VAL A 148 -11.46 -2.80 1.83
N THR A 149 -12.76 -2.66 2.07
CA THR A 149 -13.79 -3.60 1.58
C THR A 149 -14.38 -3.21 0.24
N GLU A 150 -14.30 -1.93 -0.15
CA GLU A 150 -14.82 -1.41 -1.42
C GLU A 150 -14.04 -0.14 -1.81
N ILE A 151 -13.67 -0.03 -3.08
CA ILE A 151 -13.21 1.22 -3.71
C ILE A 151 -14.24 1.60 -4.78
N ASP A 152 -14.88 2.74 -4.60
CA ASP A 152 -15.83 3.29 -5.57
C ASP A 152 -15.23 4.57 -6.17
N LEU A 153 -14.63 4.41 -7.35
CA LEU A 153 -14.03 5.51 -8.11
C LEU A 153 -15.09 6.47 -8.70
N GLN A 154 -16.35 6.04 -8.82
CA GLN A 154 -17.42 6.90 -9.35
C GLN A 154 -17.91 7.88 -8.28
N GLU A 155 -18.11 7.38 -7.06
CA GLU A 155 -18.51 8.19 -5.90
C GLU A 155 -17.31 8.78 -5.14
N GLN A 156 -16.09 8.54 -5.62
CA GLN A 156 -14.82 9.00 -5.04
C GLN A 156 -14.65 8.61 -3.55
N ARG A 157 -14.94 7.34 -3.21
CA ARG A 157 -14.88 6.86 -1.83
C ARG A 157 -14.17 5.51 -1.68
N ALA A 158 -13.57 5.30 -0.51
CA ALA A 158 -13.05 4.03 -0.04
C ALA A 158 -13.79 3.61 1.24
N VAL A 159 -14.40 2.41 1.24
CA VAL A 159 -15.15 1.88 2.39
C VAL A 159 -14.28 0.92 3.18
N ILE A 160 -14.13 1.19 4.47
CA ILE A 160 -13.29 0.39 5.38
C ILE A 160 -14.09 -0.30 6.50
N ASP A 161 -13.61 -1.47 6.91
CA ASP A 161 -14.02 -2.21 8.11
C ASP A 161 -12.80 -2.52 8.99
N PRO A 162 -12.25 -1.50 9.68
CA PRO A 162 -11.01 -1.64 10.44
C PRO A 162 -11.25 -2.37 11.77
N PRO A 163 -10.27 -3.15 12.27
CA PRO A 163 -10.35 -3.74 13.60
C PRO A 163 -10.39 -2.66 14.70
N PRO A 164 -11.00 -2.95 15.87
CA PRO A 164 -11.03 -2.02 16.99
C PRO A 164 -9.63 -1.55 17.40
N GLY A 165 -9.46 -0.26 17.64
CA GLY A 165 -8.19 0.34 18.00
C GLY A 165 -7.30 0.76 16.83
N LEU A 166 -7.66 0.43 15.57
CA LEU A 166 -6.89 0.90 14.42
C LEU A 166 -7.14 2.40 14.15
N ILE A 167 -8.40 2.81 14.23
CA ILE A 167 -8.83 4.18 13.95
C ILE A 167 -9.47 4.87 15.17
N ASP A 168 -9.88 4.11 16.19
CA ASP A 168 -10.52 4.65 17.38
C ASP A 168 -9.70 4.34 18.64
N ASP A 169 -10.11 4.89 19.79
CA ASP A 169 -9.47 4.63 21.07
C ASP A 169 -9.85 3.26 21.68
N ARG A 170 -10.47 2.36 20.90
CA ARG A 170 -10.99 1.07 21.39
C ARG A 170 -10.04 -0.08 21.10
N ALA A 171 -8.78 0.06 21.49
CA ALA A 171 -7.82 -1.03 21.41
C ALA A 171 -8.22 -2.18 22.36
N VAL A 172 -8.53 -3.35 21.81
CA VAL A 172 -8.78 -4.57 22.60
C VAL A 172 -7.45 -5.27 22.82
N ILE A 173 -6.89 -5.16 24.03
CA ILE A 173 -5.67 -5.88 24.40
C ILE A 173 -6.04 -7.35 24.62
N ALA A 174 -5.79 -8.19 23.61
CA ALA A 174 -5.81 -9.64 23.79
C ALA A 174 -4.53 -10.07 24.53
N SER A 175 -4.53 -9.99 25.86
CA SER A 175 -3.48 -10.60 26.67
C SER A 175 -3.69 -12.12 26.69
N ALA A 176 -3.05 -12.84 25.76
CA ALA A 176 -2.94 -14.29 25.83
C ALA A 176 -1.90 -14.68 26.90
N ARG A 177 -2.29 -14.58 28.19
CA ARG A 177 -1.58 -15.21 29.31
C ARG A 177 -2.42 -15.34 30.58
N ASP A 178 -3.68 -15.75 30.44
CA ASP A 178 -4.46 -16.18 31.60
C ASP A 178 -4.16 -17.67 31.89
N GLU A 179 -3.21 -17.86 32.80
CA GLU A 179 -3.25 -18.82 33.93
C GLU A 179 -3.79 -20.24 33.68
N GLU A 180 -2.99 -21.12 33.07
CA GLU A 180 -3.04 -22.56 33.37
C GLU A 180 -2.14 -22.87 34.58
N ALA A 181 -2.61 -22.54 35.79
CA ALA A 181 -1.99 -23.03 37.03
C ALA A 181 -2.92 -22.89 38.23
N ASP A 182 -4.05 -23.60 38.27
CA ASP A 182 -4.58 -24.13 39.54
C ASP A 182 -5.63 -25.22 39.31
N GLU A 183 -5.24 -26.50 39.41
CA GLU A 183 -6.18 -27.55 39.80
C GLU A 183 -5.73 -28.13 41.15
N PRO A 184 -6.33 -27.72 42.28
CA PRO A 184 -6.23 -28.49 43.50
C PRO A 184 -7.17 -29.69 43.39
N GLY A 185 -6.59 -30.88 43.22
CA GLY A 185 -7.34 -32.13 43.28
C GLY A 185 -7.78 -32.43 44.72
N GLU A 186 -9.07 -32.23 45.02
CA GLU A 186 -9.72 -32.81 46.19
C GLU A 186 -11.07 -33.47 45.86
N ALA A 187 -11.12 -34.75 46.22
CA ALA A 187 -12.25 -35.51 46.77
C ALA A 187 -13.44 -35.89 45.87
N GLU A 188 -13.37 -37.08 45.29
CA GLU A 188 -14.55 -37.91 45.02
C GLU A 188 -14.80 -38.91 46.17
N GLU A 189 -15.89 -38.70 46.91
CA GLU A 189 -16.79 -39.76 47.38
C GLU A 189 -18.20 -39.16 47.38
N PRO A 190 -19.25 -39.86 46.87
CA PRO A 190 -19.82 -40.97 47.64
C PRO A 190 -20.47 -42.10 46.82
N GLY A 191 -20.42 -43.33 47.35
CA GLY A 191 -21.13 -44.47 46.77
C GLY A 191 -21.56 -45.51 47.80
N ARG A 192 -22.73 -45.30 48.40
CA ARG A 192 -23.44 -46.31 49.23
C ARG A 192 -23.68 -47.60 48.43
N SER A 193 -23.33 -48.75 49.00
CA SER A 193 -24.20 -49.93 48.95
C SER A 193 -23.99 -50.82 50.18
N GLY A 194 -25.09 -51.20 50.81
CA GLY A 194 -25.11 -52.08 51.96
C GLY A 194 -25.52 -53.52 51.60
N ARG A 195 -24.97 -54.48 52.33
CA ARG A 195 -25.51 -55.80 52.75
C ARG A 195 -24.29 -56.55 53.32
N GLY A 196 -24.27 -56.94 54.59
CA GLY A 196 -25.20 -57.88 55.19
C GLY A 196 -24.67 -59.30 54.98
N GLY A 197 -23.87 -59.81 55.92
CA GLY A 197 -23.33 -61.17 55.86
C GLY A 197 -22.48 -61.51 57.09
N GLN A 198 -23.10 -62.24 58.01
CA GLN A 198 -22.47 -62.93 59.15
C GLN A 198 -21.38 -63.90 58.67
N ASN A 199 -20.30 -64.13 59.43
CA ASN A 199 -20.21 -65.27 60.37
C ASN A 199 -18.78 -65.51 60.91
N ALA A 200 -18.74 -65.89 62.19
CA ALA A 200 -17.89 -66.90 62.85
C ALA A 200 -16.35 -66.84 62.86
N GLY A 201 -15.85 -66.80 64.12
CA GLY A 201 -14.73 -67.63 64.63
C GLY A 201 -13.32 -67.12 64.32
N ASP A 202 -12.28 -67.45 65.07
CA ASP A 202 -12.06 -68.16 66.33
C ASP A 202 -10.56 -67.99 66.63
N ALA A 203 -10.20 -68.03 67.91
CA ALA A 203 -8.92 -68.41 68.51
C ALA A 203 -7.57 -67.86 67.98
N GLY A 204 -6.75 -67.36 68.92
CA GLY A 204 -5.30 -67.38 68.82
C GLY A 204 -4.61 -66.28 69.62
#